data_AF-A0A2Z6ITV9-F1
#
_entry.id   AF-A0A2Z6ITV9-F1
#
_cell.length_a   1.000
_cell.length_b   1.000
_cell.length_c   1.000
_cell.angle_alpha   90.00
_cell.angle_beta   90.00
_cell.angle_gamma   90.00
#
_symmetry.space_group_name_H-M   'P 1'
#
loop_
_entity.id
_entity.type
_entity.pdbx_description
1 polymer ?
#
loop_
_entity_poly.entity_id
_entity_poly.type
_entity_poly.pdbx_seq_one_letter_code
_entity_poly.pdbx_strand_id
1 'polypeptide(L)'
;MKERLLVMNGQRIVQAEKDGAWTNQKVDKAGALKPGIYNLYTAQAADKKQTHAGVIVHADATNVYQQIGKNFVMHARSDFDKVPEIGSAKSISYNAQGKAAVAAEAPKLTRGRSM
;
A
#
# COMPACT_ATOMS: atom_id res chain seq x y z
N MET A 1 15.48 -9.69 -2.19
CA MET A 1 15.87 -8.35 -2.67
C MET A 1 14.94 -7.35 -2.01
N LYS A 2 15.46 -6.23 -1.47
CA LYS A 2 14.60 -5.23 -0.82
C LYS A 2 14.04 -4.26 -1.87
N GLU A 3 12.76 -3.94 -1.76
CA GLU A 3 12.09 -2.95 -2.61
C GLU A 3 11.53 -1.81 -1.75
N ARG A 4 11.61 -0.58 -2.29
CA ARG A 4 10.98 0.60 -1.68
C ARG A 4 10.43 1.53 -2.75
N LEU A 5 9.53 2.42 -2.31
CA LEU A 5 9.05 3.55 -3.08
C LEU A 5 9.74 4.83 -2.59
N LEU A 6 10.17 5.66 -3.53
CA LEU A 6 10.61 7.03 -3.27
C LEU A 6 9.66 7.98 -3.98
N VAL A 7 8.92 8.78 -3.22
CA VAL A 7 8.01 9.79 -3.75
C VAL A 7 8.60 11.16 -3.50
N MET A 8 8.91 11.89 -4.57
CA MET A 8 9.41 13.26 -4.50
C MET A 8 9.02 14.03 -5.75
N ASN A 9 8.82 15.34 -5.65
CA ASN A 9 8.60 16.23 -6.80
C ASN A 9 7.51 15.74 -7.79
N GLY A 10 6.43 15.15 -7.26
CA GLY A 10 5.34 14.60 -8.09
C GLY A 10 5.68 13.29 -8.82
N GLN A 11 6.85 12.71 -8.58
CA GLN A 11 7.28 11.42 -9.11
C GLN A 11 7.19 10.33 -8.06
N ARG A 12 6.98 9.10 -8.52
CA ARG A 12 7.00 7.86 -7.75
C ARG A 12 8.03 6.93 -8.37
N ILE A 13 9.07 6.62 -7.62
CA ILE A 13 10.22 5.86 -8.09
C ILE A 13 10.25 4.52 -7.33
N VAL A 14 10.12 3.41 -8.04
CA VAL A 14 10.37 2.08 -7.49
C VAL A 14 11.87 1.85 -7.46
N GLN A 15 12.41 1.52 -6.29
CA GLN A 15 13.83 1.25 -6.11
C GLN A 15 14.04 -0.14 -5.54
N ALA A 16 15.04 -0.84 -6.07
CA ALA A 16 15.51 -2.12 -5.54
C ALA A 16 16.91 -1.96 -4.97
N GLU A 17 17.17 -2.60 -3.83
CA GLU A 17 18.50 -2.68 -3.23
C GLU A 17 19.33 -3.74 -3.96
N LYS A 18 20.50 -3.34 -4.45
CA LYS A 18 21.52 -4.19 -5.05
C LYS A 18 22.87 -3.79 -4.48
N ASP A 19 23.58 -4.74 -3.88
CA ASP A 19 24.93 -4.54 -3.32
C ASP A 19 25.03 -3.35 -2.34
N GLY A 20 24.00 -3.15 -1.52
CA GLY A 20 23.92 -2.05 -0.54
C GLY A 20 23.56 -0.68 -1.14
N ALA A 21 23.39 -0.59 -2.46
CA ALA A 21 22.96 0.61 -3.17
C ALA A 21 21.50 0.48 -3.65
N TRP A 22 20.76 1.59 -3.60
CA TRP A 22 19.41 1.66 -4.15
C TRP A 22 19.45 2.06 -5.62
N THR A 23 18.83 1.25 -6.46
CA THR A 23 18.78 1.47 -7.92
C THR A 23 17.35 1.73 -8.36
N ASN A 24 17.15 2.72 -9.23
CA ASN A 24 15.83 3.03 -9.79
C ASN A 24 15.44 1.95 -10.80
N GLN A 25 14.27 1.34 -10.60
CA GLN A 25 13.71 0.33 -11.49
C GLN A 25 12.65 0.93 -12.41
N LYS A 26 11.81 1.79 -11.85
CA LYS A 26 10.69 2.41 -12.58
C LYS A 26 10.38 3.78 -12.02
N VAL A 27 10.02 4.71 -12.90
CA VAL A 27 9.55 6.06 -12.55
C VAL A 27 8.15 6.25 -13.12
N ASP A 28 7.19 6.59 -12.26
CA ASP A 28 5.81 6.91 -12.61
C ASP A 28 5.42 8.27 -11.98
N LYS A 29 4.23 8.78 -12.30
CA LYS A 29 3.64 9.93 -11.58
C LYS A 29 3.21 9.51 -10.16
N ALA A 30 3.42 10.39 -9.18
CA ALA A 30 3.03 10.16 -7.78
C ALA A 30 1.51 10.12 -7.57
N GLY A 31 0.75 10.84 -8.39
CA GLY A 31 -0.69 10.97 -8.20
C GLY A 31 -1.00 11.57 -6.83
N ALA A 32 -1.86 10.90 -6.06
CA ALA A 32 -2.26 11.32 -4.72
C ALA A 32 -1.30 10.90 -3.59
N LEU A 33 -0.20 10.20 -3.91
CA LEU A 33 0.78 9.81 -2.90
C LEU A 33 1.55 11.03 -2.39
N LYS A 34 1.70 11.09 -1.06
CA LYS A 34 2.49 12.14 -0.40
C LYS A 34 3.99 11.90 -0.64
N PRO A 35 4.81 12.96 -0.69
CA PRO A 35 6.27 12.79 -0.69
C PRO A 35 6.76 11.99 0.52
N GLY A 36 7.73 11.11 0.30
CA GLY A 36 8.29 10.26 1.35
C GLY A 36 8.95 8.99 0.83
N ILE A 37 9.54 8.24 1.77
CA ILE A 37 10.11 6.91 1.52
C ILE A 37 9.17 5.86 2.08
N TYR A 38 8.76 4.90 1.25
CA TYR A 38 7.88 3.81 1.61
C TYR A 38 8.67 2.51 1.52
N ASN A 39 9.12 2.00 2.65
CA ASN A 39 9.95 0.79 2.72
C ASN A 39 9.09 -0.47 2.55
N LEU A 40 8.72 -0.80 1.30
CA LEU A 40 7.84 -1.93 0.99
C LEU A 40 8.40 -3.27 1.50
N TYR A 41 9.73 -3.40 1.57
CA TYR A 41 10.39 -4.58 2.15
C TYR A 41 10.09 -4.82 3.64
N THR A 42 9.54 -3.84 4.37
CA THR A 42 9.10 -4.03 5.77
C THR A 42 7.64 -4.46 5.87
N ALA A 43 6.95 -4.65 4.73
CA ALA A 43 5.55 -5.03 4.73
C ALA A 43 5.37 -6.43 5.32
N GLN A 44 4.30 -6.59 6.10
CA GLN A 44 3.89 -7.88 6.63
C GLN A 44 2.77 -8.46 5.77
N ALA A 45 2.71 -9.78 5.63
CA ALA A 45 1.61 -10.44 4.94
C ALA A 45 0.29 -10.11 5.65
N ALA A 46 -0.75 -9.81 4.87
CA ALA A 46 -2.07 -9.50 5.42
C ALA A 46 -2.64 -10.68 6.20
N ASP A 47 -3.10 -10.42 7.43
CA ASP A 47 -3.98 -11.34 8.13
C ASP A 47 -5.36 -11.29 7.48
N LYS A 48 -5.73 -12.36 6.76
CA LYS A 48 -7.01 -12.46 6.04
C LYS A 48 -8.23 -12.49 6.97
N LYS A 49 -8.04 -12.66 8.29
CA LYS A 49 -9.11 -12.59 9.29
C LYS A 49 -9.42 -11.17 9.74
N GLN A 50 -8.59 -10.20 9.36
CA GLN A 50 -8.73 -8.80 9.76
C GLN A 50 -9.08 -7.92 8.57
N THR A 51 -9.67 -6.77 8.87
CA THR A 51 -9.88 -5.69 7.91
C THR A 51 -8.73 -4.70 7.98
N HIS A 52 -8.11 -4.44 6.83
CA HIS A 52 -6.96 -3.56 6.69
C HIS A 52 -7.39 -2.24 6.05
N ALA A 53 -7.33 -1.15 6.83
CA ALA A 53 -7.78 0.18 6.41
C ALA A 53 -6.59 1.15 6.29
N GLY A 54 -6.39 1.69 5.10
CA GLY A 54 -5.28 2.59 4.80
C GLY A 54 -5.06 2.83 3.31
N VAL A 55 -3.97 3.51 2.97
CA VAL A 55 -3.70 3.99 1.61
C VAL A 55 -2.98 2.92 0.78
N ILE A 56 -3.46 2.68 -0.43
CA ILE A 56 -2.77 1.81 -1.39
C ILE A 56 -1.56 2.55 -1.94
N VAL A 57 -0.36 2.02 -1.75
CA VAL A 57 0.90 2.72 -2.11
C VAL A 57 1.59 2.15 -3.34
N HIS A 58 1.48 0.83 -3.54
CA HIS A 58 2.12 0.16 -4.67
C HIS A 58 1.38 -1.13 -5.02
N ALA A 59 1.58 -1.60 -6.25
CA ALA A 59 1.18 -2.93 -6.67
C ALA A 59 2.19 -3.41 -7.72
N ASP A 60 2.76 -4.58 -7.47
CA ASP A 60 3.66 -5.27 -8.38
C ASP A 60 2.92 -6.47 -9.04
N ALA A 61 3.65 -7.38 -9.69
CA ALA A 61 3.07 -8.54 -10.36
C ALA A 61 2.43 -9.55 -9.38
N THR A 62 2.88 -9.57 -8.13
CA THR A 62 2.58 -10.57 -7.10
C THR A 62 1.87 -10.00 -5.87
N ASN A 63 2.04 -8.72 -5.56
CA ASN A 63 1.56 -8.11 -4.33
C ASN A 63 0.88 -6.75 -4.56
N VAL A 64 -0.08 -6.43 -3.68
CA VAL A 64 -0.64 -5.10 -3.48
C VAL A 64 -0.19 -4.61 -2.10
N TYR A 65 0.37 -3.42 -2.03
CA TYR A 65 0.90 -2.84 -0.79
C TYR A 65 -0.01 -1.73 -0.28
N GLN A 66 -0.34 -1.82 1.00
CA GLN A 66 -1.15 -0.85 1.73
C GLN A 66 -0.35 -0.29 2.91
N GLN A 67 -0.43 1.02 3.09
CA GLN A 67 0.11 1.69 4.27
C GLN A 67 -1.00 1.89 5.31
N ILE A 68 -0.75 1.41 6.53
CA ILE A 68 -1.63 1.56 7.68
C ILE A 68 -0.86 2.29 8.78
N GLY A 69 -1.14 3.59 8.91
CA GLY A 69 -0.34 4.47 9.78
C GLY A 69 1.12 4.53 9.30
N LYS A 70 2.05 3.98 10.09
CA LYS A 70 3.48 3.89 9.74
C LYS A 70 3.90 2.50 9.23
N ASN A 71 3.00 1.52 9.30
CA ASN A 71 3.27 0.15 8.93
C ASN A 71 2.80 -0.14 7.51
N PHE A 72 3.32 -1.22 6.94
CA PHE A 72 2.97 -1.70 5.61
C PHE A 72 2.40 -3.11 5.69
N VAL A 73 1.36 -3.35 4.92
CA VAL A 73 0.74 -4.65 4.72
C VAL A 73 0.85 -5.00 3.23
N MET A 74 1.24 -6.23 2.94
CA MET A 74 1.22 -6.78 1.58
C MET A 74 0.11 -7.81 1.46
N HIS A 75 -0.65 -7.70 0.37
CA HIS A 75 -1.74 -8.59 0.01
C HIS A 75 -1.37 -9.33 -1.27
N ALA A 76 -1.69 -10.61 -1.40
CA ALA A 76 -1.42 -11.34 -2.64
C ALA A 76 -2.26 -10.75 -3.78
N ARG A 77 -1.62 -10.34 -4.88
CA ARG A 77 -2.26 -9.72 -6.04
C ARG A 77 -3.33 -10.62 -6.67
N SER A 78 -3.15 -11.94 -6.60
CA SER A 78 -4.07 -12.97 -7.07
C SER A 78 -5.41 -13.01 -6.32
N ASP A 79 -5.46 -12.44 -5.12
CA ASP A 79 -6.68 -12.37 -4.33
C ASP A 79 -7.66 -11.30 -4.86
N PHE A 80 -7.20 -10.39 -5.72
CA PHE A 80 -7.97 -9.26 -6.23
C PHE A 80 -8.36 -9.47 -7.69
N ASP A 81 -9.64 -9.31 -8.00
CA ASP A 81 -10.11 -9.28 -9.39
C ASP A 81 -9.57 -8.05 -10.14
N LYS A 82 -9.45 -6.91 -9.45
CA LYS A 82 -8.87 -5.66 -9.96
C LYS A 82 -7.94 -5.02 -8.93
N VAL A 83 -6.81 -4.47 -9.39
CA VAL A 83 -5.90 -3.70 -8.52
C VAL A 83 -6.64 -2.49 -7.95
N PRO A 84 -6.62 -2.27 -6.63
CA PRO A 84 -7.07 -1.02 -6.03
C PRO A 84 -6.28 0.19 -6.55
N GLU A 85 -6.94 1.33 -6.64
CA GLU A 85 -6.28 2.56 -7.12
C GLU A 85 -5.17 3.02 -6.15
N ILE A 86 -3.97 3.23 -6.68
CA ILE A 86 -2.82 3.73 -5.92
C ILE A 86 -3.06 5.19 -5.51
N GLY A 87 -2.73 5.53 -4.26
CA GLY A 87 -2.96 6.83 -3.65
C GLY A 87 -4.34 6.96 -3.01
N SER A 88 -5.22 5.96 -3.15
CA SER A 88 -6.55 5.97 -2.55
C SER A 88 -6.59 5.24 -1.20
N ALA A 89 -7.40 5.76 -0.28
CA ALA A 89 -7.70 5.16 1.01
C ALA A 89 -8.76 4.06 0.85
N LYS A 90 -8.42 2.83 1.23
CA LYS A 90 -9.27 1.65 1.04
C LYS A 90 -9.34 0.81 2.32
N SER A 91 -10.43 0.07 2.44
CA SER A 91 -10.61 -0.99 3.41
C SER A 91 -10.58 -2.34 2.68
N ILE A 92 -9.66 -3.22 3.06
CA ILE A 92 -9.49 -4.56 2.46
C ILE A 92 -9.87 -5.61 3.49
N SER A 93 -10.85 -6.44 3.18
CA SER A 93 -11.21 -7.64 3.93
C SER A 93 -11.24 -8.85 3.00
N TYR A 94 -11.42 -10.05 3.56
CA TYR A 94 -11.40 -11.29 2.77
C TYR A 94 -12.64 -12.14 3.02
N ASN A 95 -13.14 -12.78 1.98
CA ASN A 95 -14.25 -13.73 2.08
C ASN A 95 -13.75 -15.15 2.46
N ALA A 96 -14.68 -16.09 2.63
CA ALA A 96 -14.36 -17.48 2.98
C ALA A 96 -13.49 -18.21 1.93
N GLN A 97 -13.46 -17.73 0.68
CA GLN A 97 -12.62 -18.26 -0.40
C GLN A 97 -11.24 -17.57 -0.46
N GLY A 98 -10.97 -16.64 0.46
CA GLY A 98 -9.71 -15.89 0.52
C GLY A 98 -9.56 -14.80 -0.55
N LYS A 99 -10.66 -14.44 -1.24
CA LYS A 99 -10.71 -13.32 -2.20
C LYS A 99 -10.86 -11.99 -1.47
N ALA A 100 -10.18 -10.97 -1.98
CA ALA A 100 -10.16 -9.64 -1.39
C ALA A 100 -11.42 -8.85 -1.78
N ALA A 101 -12.14 -8.36 -0.78
CA ALA A 101 -13.18 -7.36 -0.93
C ALA A 101 -12.60 -5.97 -0.64
N VAL A 102 -12.75 -5.05 -1.59
CA VAL A 102 -12.19 -3.70 -1.52
C VAL A 102 -13.31 -2.68 -1.41
N ALA A 103 -13.35 -1.97 -0.29
CA ALA A 103 -14.29 -0.88 -0.05
C ALA A 103 -13.56 0.46 0.10
N ALA A 104 -14.30 1.57 -0.02
CA ALA A 104 -13.78 2.86 0.43
C ALA A 104 -13.45 2.80 1.92
N GLU A 105 -12.35 3.44 2.35
CA GLU A 105 -12.08 3.55 3.78
C GLU A 105 -13.21 4.37 4.44
N ALA A 106 -13.85 3.80 5.46
CA ALA A 106 -14.89 4.49 6.19
C ALA A 106 -14.30 5.71 6.92
N PRO A 107 -14.99 6.86 6.95
CA PRO A 107 -14.54 8.00 7.73
C PRO A 107 -14.41 7.58 9.20
N LYS A 108 -13.20 7.67 9.76
CA LYS A 108 -13.01 7.51 11.20
C LYS A 108 -13.73 8.67 11.87
N LEU A 109 -14.86 8.38 12.52
CA LEU A 109 -15.55 9.32 13.40
C LEU A 109 -14.60 9.70 14.54
N THR A 110 -13.81 10.75 14.35
CA THR A 110 -13.11 11.40 15.44
C THR A 110 -14.20 11.99 16.33
N ARG A 111 -14.46 11.36 17.47
CA ARG A 111 -15.27 11.97 18.53
C ARG A 111 -14.62 13.29 18.88
N GLY A 112 -15.22 14.39 18.41
CA GLY A 112 -14.88 15.72 18.85
C GLY A 112 -14.98 15.74 20.37
N ARG A 113 -13.89 16.04 21.05
CA ARG A 113 -13.94 16.46 22.44
C ARG A 113 -14.78 17.73 22.45
N SER A 114 -16.01 17.64 22.97
CA SER A 114 -16.75 18.83 23.37
C SER A 114 -15.87 19.58 24.36
N MET A 115 -15.65 20.86 24.10
CA MET A 115 -15.31 21.80 25.17
C MET A 115 -16.48 21.91 26.14
#